data_AF-A0A498L0E4-F1
#
_entry.id   AF-A0A498L0E4-F1
#
_cell.length_a   1.000
_cell.length_b   1.000
_cell.length_c   1.000
_cell.angle_alpha   90.00
_cell.angle_beta   90.00
_cell.angle_gamma   90.00
#
_symmetry.space_group_name_H-M   'P 1'
#
loop_
_entity.id
_entity.type
_entity.pdbx_description
1 polymer ?
#
loop_
_entity_poly.entity_id
_entity_poly.type
_entity_poly.pdbx_seq_one_letter_code
_entity_poly.pdbx_strand_id
1 'polypeptide(L)'
;MVSNEYDAVIVGAGGDGPVAAWKLAEAGLSVLVLEAGPFHGNEQWPKPHEEPGGEASASVEDLSGELLDEQFTTRESEMVNKLVFGPADHERGFYVRKFPGDGAILQCSGVGGTTLHYTGNHPRAYPASIDEQGHWPLDYADRVPCYREIEEVCEVAPAPVTAKEELFFQGAEAAGWDLLDVKNVTEPGYRPQPNTIRQPDGKLHVDGDFTYPEVGSRSQRK
;
A
#
# COMPACT_ATOMS: atom_id res chain seq x y z
N MET A 1 -19.58 18.39 8.85
CA MET A 1 -19.68 18.20 10.32
C MET A 1 -19.85 16.72 10.59
N VAL A 2 -19.15 16.21 11.60
CA VAL A 2 -19.28 14.81 12.05
C VAL A 2 -20.70 14.60 12.60
N SER A 3 -21.33 13.49 12.23
CA SER A 3 -22.64 13.09 12.77
C SER A 3 -22.47 12.49 14.16
N ASN A 4 -23.49 12.61 15.03
CA ASN A 4 -23.47 11.92 16.32
C ASN A 4 -23.79 10.42 16.19
N GLU A 5 -24.28 9.98 15.02
CA GLU A 5 -24.68 8.59 14.75
C GLU A 5 -24.21 8.18 13.35
N TYR A 6 -23.69 6.96 13.27
CA TYR A 6 -23.27 6.27 12.05
C TYR A 6 -23.72 4.81 12.13
N ASP A 7 -24.04 4.21 11.00
CA ASP A 7 -24.41 2.78 10.94
C ASP A 7 -23.21 1.87 11.23
N ALA A 8 -22.00 2.33 10.88
CA ALA A 8 -20.76 1.63 11.17
C ALA A 8 -19.62 2.60 11.53
N VAL A 9 -18.76 2.17 12.45
CA VAL A 9 -17.50 2.85 12.79
C VAL A 9 -16.35 1.88 12.53
N ILE A 10 -15.39 2.30 11.71
CA ILE A 10 -14.18 1.57 11.38
C ILE A 10 -13.01 2.24 12.09
N VAL A 11 -12.21 1.46 12.80
CA VAL A 11 -11.03 1.94 13.52
C VAL A 11 -9.77 1.51 12.76
N GLY A 12 -9.05 2.49 12.23
CA GLY A 12 -7.85 2.35 11.41
C GLY A 12 -8.15 2.54 9.93
N ALA A 13 -7.43 3.48 9.30
CA ALA A 13 -7.50 3.74 7.87
C ALA A 13 -6.33 3.07 7.12
N GLY A 14 -5.96 1.85 7.50
CA GLY A 14 -4.93 1.03 6.84
C GLY A 14 -5.40 0.40 5.53
N GLY A 15 -4.82 -0.72 5.10
CA GLY A 15 -5.25 -1.37 3.85
C GLY A 15 -6.71 -1.85 3.86
N ASP A 16 -7.15 -2.45 4.98
CA ASP A 16 -8.46 -3.10 5.06
C ASP A 16 -9.61 -2.13 5.38
N GLY A 17 -9.33 -1.09 6.18
CA GLY A 17 -10.34 -0.15 6.69
C GLY A 17 -11.10 0.58 5.58
N PRO A 18 -10.43 1.24 4.62
CA PRO A 18 -11.05 1.88 3.48
C PRO A 18 -11.82 0.92 2.57
N VAL A 19 -11.36 -0.33 2.41
CA VAL A 19 -12.09 -1.34 1.62
C VAL A 19 -13.40 -1.72 2.31
N ALA A 20 -13.37 -1.94 3.62
CA ALA A 20 -14.58 -2.19 4.40
C ALA A 20 -15.53 -0.97 4.36
N ALA A 21 -14.98 0.25 4.48
CA ALA A 21 -15.76 1.49 4.39
C ALA A 21 -16.43 1.62 3.03
N TRP A 22 -15.70 1.35 1.95
CA TRP A 22 -16.21 1.37 0.59
C TRP A 22 -17.38 0.41 0.42
N LYS A 23 -17.24 -0.86 0.82
CA LYS A 23 -18.30 -1.87 0.66
C LYS A 23 -19.55 -1.58 1.51
N LEU A 24 -19.37 -1.08 2.73
CA LEU A 24 -20.50 -0.68 3.58
C LEU A 24 -21.20 0.57 3.02
N ALA A 25 -20.45 1.55 2.53
CA ALA A 25 -21.01 2.75 1.90
C ALA A 25 -21.74 2.43 0.59
N GLU A 26 -21.24 1.52 -0.25
CA GLU A 26 -21.95 1.01 -1.44
C GLU A 26 -23.29 0.35 -1.09
N ALA A 27 -23.37 -0.27 0.08
CA ALA A 27 -24.62 -0.83 0.60
C ALA A 27 -25.59 0.23 1.17
N GLY A 28 -25.22 1.52 1.10
CA GLY A 28 -26.05 2.64 1.55
C GLY A 28 -25.93 2.98 3.04
N LEU A 29 -24.92 2.43 3.73
CA LEU A 29 -24.67 2.69 5.15
C LEU A 29 -23.83 3.96 5.33
N SER A 30 -24.11 4.72 6.38
CA SER A 30 -23.25 5.80 6.85
C SER A 30 -22.07 5.24 7.64
N VAL A 31 -20.85 5.57 7.23
CA VAL A 31 -19.63 5.01 7.81
C VAL A 31 -18.70 6.12 8.29
N LEU A 32 -18.19 5.97 9.51
CA LEU A 32 -17.11 6.78 10.06
C LEU A 32 -15.82 5.96 10.09
N VAL A 33 -14.74 6.49 9.53
CA VAL A 33 -13.40 5.90 9.66
C VAL A 33 -12.58 6.76 10.61
N LEU A 34 -12.02 6.15 11.64
CA LEU A 34 -11.16 6.80 12.64
C LEU A 34 -9.71 6.39 12.41
N GLU A 35 -8.82 7.36 12.27
CA GLU A 35 -7.37 7.13 12.14
C GLU A 35 -6.62 7.93 13.20
N ALA A 36 -5.59 7.31 13.78
CA ALA A 36 -4.83 7.90 14.88
C ALA A 36 -3.67 8.77 14.40
N GLY A 37 -3.20 8.54 13.17
CA GLY A 37 -2.09 9.26 12.58
C GLY A 37 -2.49 10.41 11.64
N PRO A 38 -1.48 11.02 10.98
CA PRO A 38 -1.66 12.14 10.06
C PRO A 38 -2.52 11.81 8.83
N PHE A 39 -3.18 12.81 8.26
CA PHE A 39 -3.88 12.71 6.98
C PHE A 39 -3.09 13.46 5.89
N HIS A 40 -2.13 12.75 5.27
CA HIS A 40 -1.35 13.28 4.16
C HIS A 40 -2.20 13.49 2.89
N GLY A 41 -1.80 14.45 2.05
CA GLY A 41 -2.51 14.79 0.82
C GLY A 41 -3.88 15.46 1.04
N ASN A 42 -4.21 15.87 2.26
CA ASN A 42 -5.44 16.61 2.55
C ASN A 42 -5.18 18.13 2.54
N GLU A 43 -5.85 18.86 1.65
CA GLU A 43 -5.66 20.31 1.47
C GLU A 43 -6.20 21.15 2.64
N GLN A 44 -7.13 20.62 3.44
CA GLN A 44 -7.60 21.32 4.64
C GLN A 44 -6.51 21.36 5.72
N TRP A 45 -5.63 20.36 5.74
CA TRP A 45 -4.56 20.19 6.73
C TRP A 45 -3.22 19.89 6.05
N PRO A 46 -2.65 20.88 5.33
CA PRO A 46 -1.49 20.63 4.46
C PRO A 46 -0.19 20.31 5.22
N LYS A 47 -0.19 20.45 6.55
CA LYS A 47 0.96 20.25 7.42
C LYS A 47 0.62 19.33 8.60
N PRO A 48 0.26 18.06 8.35
CA PRO A 48 -0.32 17.20 9.37
C PRO A 48 0.64 16.82 10.50
N HIS A 49 1.93 17.13 10.37
CA HIS A 49 2.95 16.95 11.42
C HIS A 49 3.33 18.25 12.17
N GLU A 50 2.88 19.41 11.71
CA GLU A 50 3.15 20.70 12.37
C GLU A 50 1.90 21.24 13.08
N GLU A 51 0.71 20.91 12.58
CA GLU A 51 -0.57 21.45 13.03
C GLU A 51 -1.55 20.32 13.31
N PRO A 52 -2.40 20.43 14.36
CA PRO A 52 -3.31 19.35 14.78
C PRO A 52 -4.43 19.03 13.78
N GLY A 53 -4.54 19.78 12.69
CA GLY A 53 -5.63 19.64 11.72
C GLY A 53 -7.01 20.00 12.31
N GLY A 54 -8.06 19.50 11.67
CA GLY A 54 -9.46 19.66 12.04
C GLY A 54 -10.08 18.31 12.42
N GLU A 55 -11.39 18.31 12.66
CA GLU A 55 -12.05 17.13 13.24
C GLU A 55 -12.33 16.00 12.24
N ALA A 56 -12.73 16.34 11.00
CA ALA A 56 -13.03 15.35 9.95
C ALA A 56 -13.07 15.97 8.55
N SER A 57 -12.78 15.15 7.55
CA SER A 57 -12.93 15.43 6.13
C SER A 57 -13.69 14.26 5.49
N ALA A 58 -14.58 14.58 4.55
CA ALA A 58 -15.42 13.60 3.86
C ALA A 58 -15.61 13.93 2.37
N SER A 59 -14.91 14.96 1.88
CA SER A 59 -14.99 15.40 0.49
C SER A 59 -13.78 14.87 -0.26
N VAL A 60 -13.99 14.33 -1.46
CA VAL A 60 -12.88 13.95 -2.35
C VAL A 60 -12.13 15.18 -2.86
N GLU A 61 -12.78 16.34 -2.85
CA GLU A 61 -12.22 17.64 -3.21
C GLU A 61 -11.19 18.14 -2.20
N ASP A 62 -11.16 17.58 -0.98
CA ASP A 62 -10.12 17.89 0.00
C ASP A 62 -8.80 17.16 -0.31
N LEU A 63 -8.78 16.23 -1.28
CA LEU A 63 -7.61 15.41 -1.59
C LEU A 63 -6.79 16.01 -2.74
N SER A 64 -5.47 16.03 -2.56
CA SER A 64 -4.50 16.55 -3.52
C SER A 64 -3.32 15.62 -3.70
N GLY A 65 -3.17 15.10 -4.92
CA GLY A 65 -2.01 14.29 -5.31
C GLY A 65 -0.71 15.09 -5.35
N GLU A 66 -0.77 16.36 -5.76
CA GLU A 66 0.40 17.25 -5.76
C GLU A 66 0.92 17.47 -4.34
N LEU A 67 0.01 17.75 -3.39
CA LEU A 67 0.38 17.87 -1.97
C LEU A 67 0.94 16.55 -1.41
N LEU A 68 0.35 15.41 -1.79
CA LEU A 68 0.87 14.11 -1.37
C LEU A 68 2.30 13.89 -1.89
N ASP A 69 2.57 14.20 -3.16
CA ASP A 69 3.90 14.11 -3.77
C ASP A 69 4.92 15.07 -3.12
N GLU A 70 4.49 16.27 -2.70
CA GLU A 70 5.34 17.19 -1.93
C GLU A 70 5.66 16.63 -0.53
N GLN A 71 4.70 15.97 0.10
CA GLN A 71 4.83 15.39 1.43
C GLN A 71 5.61 14.06 1.41
N PHE A 72 5.56 13.30 0.31
CA PHE A 72 6.22 12.01 0.14
C PHE A 72 7.44 12.14 -0.77
N THR A 73 8.61 12.27 -0.14
CA THR A 73 9.87 12.43 -0.87
C THR A 73 10.55 11.08 -1.08
N THR A 74 11.46 11.01 -2.05
CA THR A 74 12.29 9.83 -2.30
C THR A 74 13.45 9.68 -1.29
N ARG A 75 13.51 10.54 -0.27
CA ARG A 75 14.57 10.54 0.73
C ARG A 75 14.17 9.68 1.92
N GLU A 76 14.78 8.51 2.01
CA GLU A 76 14.50 7.52 3.06
C GLU A 76 14.51 8.13 4.47
N SER A 77 15.55 8.90 4.83
CA SER A 77 15.66 9.51 6.16
C SER A 77 14.53 10.50 6.48
N GLU A 78 13.95 11.17 5.48
CA GLU A 78 12.80 12.06 5.69
C GLU A 78 11.53 11.22 5.91
N MET A 79 11.34 10.16 5.12
CA MET A 79 10.15 9.31 5.19
C MET A 79 10.12 8.43 6.44
N VAL A 80 11.27 7.93 6.91
CA VAL A 80 11.37 7.17 8.17
C VAL A 80 10.90 7.98 9.37
N ASN A 81 11.08 9.30 9.34
CA ASN A 81 10.59 10.18 10.40
C ASN A 81 9.09 10.47 10.30
N LYS A 82 8.49 10.43 9.10
CA LYS A 82 7.06 10.70 8.88
C LYS A 82 6.19 9.45 9.08
N LEU A 83 6.71 8.28 8.68
CA LEU A 83 5.98 7.02 8.68
C LEU A 83 6.28 6.22 9.96
N VAL A 84 5.97 6.82 11.10
CA VAL A 84 6.14 6.20 12.43
C VAL A 84 4.83 5.61 12.93
N PHE A 85 4.92 4.69 13.89
CA PHE A 85 3.75 4.23 14.65
C PHE A 85 3.57 5.09 15.88
N GLY A 86 2.83 6.16 15.71
CA GLY A 86 2.66 7.17 16.74
C GLY A 86 1.70 8.28 16.33
N PRO A 87 1.47 9.22 17.24
CA PRO A 87 0.73 10.43 16.89
C PRO A 87 1.49 11.24 15.83
N ALA A 88 0.76 12.07 15.07
CA ALA A 88 1.37 12.96 14.09
C ALA A 88 2.31 14.01 14.72
N ASP A 89 2.03 14.39 15.97
CA ASP A 89 2.92 15.17 16.84
C ASP A 89 4.05 14.27 17.38
N HIS A 90 5.24 14.42 16.81
CA HIS A 90 6.41 13.61 17.15
C HIS A 90 7.10 14.01 18.47
N GLU A 91 6.67 15.09 19.14
CA GLU A 91 7.12 15.37 20.50
C GLU A 91 6.51 14.37 21.50
N ARG A 92 5.41 13.72 21.11
CA ARG A 92 4.78 12.65 21.89
C ARG A 92 5.45 11.32 21.60
N GLY A 93 5.54 10.48 22.64
CA GLY A 93 6.08 9.13 22.51
C GLY A 93 5.24 8.26 21.57
N PHE A 94 5.90 7.25 20.99
CA PHE A 94 5.24 6.23 20.17
C PHE A 94 4.11 5.53 20.94
N TYR A 95 3.15 5.01 20.18
CA TYR A 95 2.12 4.16 20.76
C TYR A 95 2.74 2.89 21.35
N VAL A 96 2.30 2.52 22.54
CA VAL A 96 2.80 1.33 23.24
C VAL A 96 2.42 0.08 22.44
N ARG A 97 3.42 -0.78 22.21
CA ARG A 97 3.21 -2.13 21.66
C ARG A 97 3.56 -3.19 22.68
N LYS A 98 2.71 -4.20 22.80
CA LYS A 98 3.02 -5.40 23.55
C LYS A 98 3.52 -6.46 22.58
N PHE A 99 4.79 -6.81 22.68
CA PHE A 99 5.37 -7.88 21.89
C PHE A 99 5.23 -9.21 22.63
N PRO A 100 4.59 -10.23 22.02
CA PRO A 100 4.46 -11.55 22.64
C PRO A 100 5.77 -12.36 22.60
N GLY A 101 6.78 -11.91 21.86
CA GLY A 101 8.11 -12.53 21.77
C GLY A 101 9.15 -11.55 21.21
N ASP A 102 10.35 -12.05 20.95
CA ASP A 102 11.44 -11.24 20.39
C ASP A 102 11.17 -10.93 18.91
N GLY A 103 11.17 -9.65 18.55
CA GLY A 103 10.96 -9.22 17.17
C GLY A 103 10.75 -7.71 17.03
N ALA A 104 10.73 -7.25 15.78
CA ALA A 104 10.39 -5.89 15.41
C ALA A 104 9.21 -5.90 14.43
N ILE A 105 8.27 -4.97 14.62
CA ILE A 105 7.15 -4.76 13.70
C ILE A 105 7.36 -3.41 13.03
N LEU A 106 7.37 -3.40 11.71
CA LEU A 106 7.30 -2.17 10.92
C LEU A 106 5.83 -1.86 10.67
N GLN A 107 5.38 -0.72 11.18
CA GLN A 107 4.03 -0.24 11.07
C GLN A 107 4.08 1.27 11.12
N CYS A 108 3.17 1.93 10.42
CA CYS A 108 2.94 3.36 10.49
C CYS A 108 1.47 3.63 10.82
N SER A 109 1.20 4.82 11.33
CA SER A 109 -0.12 5.40 11.51
C SER A 109 -0.31 6.56 10.54
N GLY A 110 -1.55 6.78 10.14
CA GLY A 110 -1.93 7.79 9.15
C GLY A 110 -2.95 7.24 8.16
N VAL A 111 -3.64 8.12 7.44
CA VAL A 111 -4.66 7.71 6.46
C VAL A 111 -3.97 7.02 5.29
N GLY A 112 -4.24 5.73 5.11
CA GLY A 112 -3.52 4.78 4.26
C GLY A 112 -2.79 3.70 5.08
N GLY A 113 -2.37 4.01 6.30
CA GLY A 113 -1.60 3.11 7.16
C GLY A 113 -0.39 2.53 6.43
N THR A 114 -0.16 1.23 6.56
CA THR A 114 1.00 0.57 5.92
C THR A 114 0.98 0.60 4.39
N THR A 115 -0.14 0.98 3.75
CA THR A 115 -0.14 1.20 2.29
C THR A 115 0.73 2.41 1.89
N LEU A 116 1.02 3.33 2.82
CA LEU A 116 1.92 4.48 2.61
C LEU A 116 3.40 4.09 2.50
N HIS A 117 3.78 2.90 2.98
CA HIS A 117 5.14 2.34 2.87
C HIS A 117 5.14 1.03 2.05
N TYR A 118 4.18 0.89 1.16
CA TYR A 118 3.93 -0.35 0.45
C TYR A 118 4.84 -0.55 -0.76
N THR A 119 5.37 -1.77 -0.92
CA THR A 119 6.26 -2.13 -2.02
C THR A 119 5.52 -2.51 -3.31
N GLY A 120 4.20 -2.33 -3.37
CA GLY A 120 3.39 -2.65 -4.55
C GLY A 120 3.04 -4.13 -4.74
N ASN A 121 3.49 -5.02 -3.86
CA ASN A 121 3.37 -6.47 -4.00
C ASN A 121 1.95 -7.02 -3.70
N HIS A 122 1.25 -7.49 -4.73
CA HIS A 122 -0.15 -7.96 -4.65
C HIS A 122 -0.31 -9.48 -4.94
N PRO A 123 0.35 -10.40 -4.22
CA PRO A 123 0.09 -11.82 -4.38
C PRO A 123 -1.28 -12.22 -3.83
N ARG A 124 -1.93 -13.22 -4.45
CA ARG A 124 -3.04 -13.92 -3.81
C ARG A 124 -2.52 -14.83 -2.70
N ALA A 125 -3.36 -15.10 -1.70
CA ALA A 125 -3.09 -16.20 -0.77
C ALA A 125 -2.95 -17.53 -1.54
N TYR A 126 -2.18 -18.46 -0.99
CA TYR A 126 -2.15 -19.83 -1.49
C TYR A 126 -3.50 -20.50 -1.21
N PRO A 127 -4.12 -21.20 -2.16
CA PRO A 127 -5.36 -21.94 -1.90
C PRO A 127 -5.25 -22.87 -0.68
N ALA A 128 -4.12 -23.55 -0.53
CA ALA A 128 -3.83 -24.40 0.64
C ALA A 128 -3.79 -23.63 1.98
N SER A 129 -3.43 -22.34 2.00
CA SER A 129 -3.49 -21.53 3.24
C SER A 129 -4.92 -21.19 3.67
N ILE A 130 -5.91 -21.56 2.86
CA ILE A 130 -7.33 -21.41 3.15
C ILE A 130 -7.98 -22.78 3.29
N ASP A 131 -7.99 -23.57 2.21
CA ASP A 131 -8.80 -24.78 2.09
C ASP A 131 -8.29 -25.92 2.98
N GLU A 132 -6.98 -25.97 3.26
CA GLU A 132 -6.36 -27.06 4.03
C GLU A 132 -6.19 -26.74 5.52
N GLN A 133 -6.55 -25.53 5.95
CA GLN A 133 -6.33 -25.11 7.33
C GLN A 133 -7.48 -25.49 8.29
N GLY A 134 -8.66 -25.81 7.75
CA GLY A 134 -9.82 -26.29 8.51
C GLY A 134 -10.46 -25.29 9.49
N HIS A 135 -9.99 -24.05 9.57
CA HIS A 135 -10.50 -23.02 10.49
C HIS A 135 -11.14 -21.82 9.78
N TRP A 136 -11.03 -21.72 8.46
CA TRP A 136 -11.67 -20.66 7.70
C TRP A 136 -13.16 -20.98 7.49
N PRO A 137 -14.06 -20.00 7.66
CA PRO A 137 -15.49 -20.19 7.45
C PRO A 137 -15.91 -20.11 5.96
N LEU A 138 -14.95 -19.96 5.06
CA LEU A 138 -15.12 -19.73 3.63
C LEU A 138 -14.06 -20.51 2.87
N ASP A 139 -14.40 -21.00 1.68
CA ASP A 139 -13.48 -21.66 0.77
C ASP A 139 -12.65 -20.62 0.01
N TYR A 140 -11.52 -21.02 -0.57
CA TYR A 140 -10.70 -20.15 -1.41
C TYR A 140 -11.50 -19.62 -2.59
N ALA A 141 -12.37 -20.46 -3.16
CA ALA A 141 -13.23 -20.12 -4.29
C ALA A 141 -14.13 -18.90 -4.00
N ASP A 142 -14.64 -18.78 -2.76
CA ASP A 142 -15.48 -17.66 -2.33
C ASP A 142 -14.74 -16.31 -2.35
N ARG A 143 -13.41 -16.33 -2.24
CA ARG A 143 -12.56 -15.13 -2.22
C ARG A 143 -12.07 -14.70 -3.61
N VAL A 144 -12.12 -15.59 -4.61
CA VAL A 144 -11.64 -15.29 -5.96
C VAL A 144 -12.33 -14.06 -6.58
N PRO A 145 -13.65 -13.83 -6.41
CA PRO A 145 -14.29 -12.60 -6.87
C PRO A 145 -13.67 -11.33 -6.25
N CYS A 146 -13.45 -11.33 -4.94
CA CYS A 146 -12.82 -10.19 -4.24
C CYS A 146 -11.39 -9.95 -4.72
N TYR A 147 -10.60 -11.01 -4.94
CA TYR A 147 -9.26 -10.86 -5.50
C TYR A 147 -9.29 -10.23 -6.89
N ARG A 148 -10.22 -10.64 -7.76
CA ARG A 148 -10.34 -10.08 -9.11
C ARG A 148 -10.73 -8.60 -9.08
N GLU A 149 -11.65 -8.23 -8.20
CA GLU A 149 -12.09 -6.84 -8.04
C GLU A 149 -10.93 -5.93 -7.60
N ILE A 150 -10.18 -6.33 -6.57
CA ILE A 150 -9.01 -5.55 -6.12
C ILE A 150 -7.90 -5.53 -7.18
N GLU A 151 -7.70 -6.64 -7.90
CA GLU A 151 -6.73 -6.68 -9.00
C GLU A 151 -7.07 -5.71 -10.13
N GLU A 152 -8.35 -5.52 -10.42
CA GLU A 152 -8.81 -4.55 -11.41
C GLU A 152 -8.65 -3.12 -10.89
N VAL A 153 -9.13 -2.85 -9.67
CA VAL A 153 -9.03 -1.51 -9.04
C VAL A 153 -7.59 -1.03 -8.92
N CYS A 154 -6.67 -1.93 -8.55
CA CYS A 154 -5.27 -1.56 -8.35
C CYS A 154 -4.40 -1.77 -9.60
N GLU A 155 -4.96 -2.17 -10.74
CA GLU A 155 -4.24 -2.44 -11.99
C GLU A 155 -3.11 -3.49 -11.83
N VAL A 156 -3.39 -4.59 -11.11
CA VAL A 156 -2.37 -5.61 -10.79
C VAL A 156 -1.84 -6.32 -12.03
N ALA A 157 -0.54 -6.21 -12.26
CA ALA A 157 0.20 -6.80 -13.36
C ALA A 157 1.46 -7.55 -12.88
N PRO A 158 2.10 -8.38 -13.73
CA PRO A 158 3.44 -8.90 -13.43
C PRO A 158 4.42 -7.74 -13.23
N ALA A 159 5.28 -7.86 -12.22
CA ALA A 159 6.28 -6.84 -11.92
C ALA A 159 7.21 -6.54 -13.10
N PRO A 160 7.66 -5.29 -13.27
CA PRO A 160 8.77 -4.98 -14.16
C PRO A 160 9.98 -5.85 -13.80
N VAL A 161 10.56 -6.48 -14.82
CA VAL A 161 11.69 -7.38 -14.68
C VAL A 161 12.95 -6.63 -15.07
N THR A 162 14.00 -6.70 -14.25
CA THR A 162 15.34 -6.22 -14.63
C THR A 162 16.28 -7.40 -14.88
N ALA A 163 17.48 -7.12 -15.40
CA ALA A 163 18.51 -8.14 -15.61
C ALA A 163 18.81 -8.97 -14.34
N LYS A 164 18.60 -8.40 -13.14
CA LYS A 164 18.74 -9.14 -11.89
C LYS A 164 17.67 -10.23 -11.77
N GLU A 165 16.41 -9.90 -11.97
CA GLU A 165 15.30 -10.87 -11.91
C GLU A 165 15.41 -11.91 -13.04
N GLU A 166 15.84 -11.52 -14.24
CA GLU A 166 16.09 -12.46 -15.34
C GLU A 166 17.12 -13.54 -14.96
N LEU A 167 18.20 -13.15 -14.27
CA LEU A 167 19.20 -14.10 -13.78
C LEU A 167 18.60 -15.10 -12.79
N PHE A 168 17.69 -14.65 -11.91
CA PHE A 168 16.97 -15.56 -11.00
C PHE A 168 16.06 -16.52 -11.77
N PHE A 169 15.38 -16.05 -12.83
CA PHE A 169 14.50 -16.89 -13.66
C PHE A 169 15.29 -17.95 -14.42
N GLN A 170 16.44 -17.59 -15.01
CA GLN A 170 17.35 -18.54 -15.65
C GLN A 170 17.85 -19.60 -14.65
N GLY A 171 18.18 -19.18 -13.43
CA GLY A 171 18.56 -20.10 -12.35
C GLY A 171 17.43 -21.06 -11.96
N ALA A 172 16.19 -20.57 -11.89
CA ALA A 172 15.03 -21.38 -11.58
C ALA A 172 14.73 -22.42 -12.68
N GLU A 173 14.76 -21.98 -13.94
CA GLU A 173 14.61 -22.85 -15.12
C GLU A 173 15.70 -23.93 -15.17
N ALA A 174 16.96 -23.54 -14.97
CA ALA A 174 18.10 -24.48 -14.94
C ALA A 174 18.02 -25.48 -13.77
N ALA A 175 17.34 -25.11 -12.68
CA ALA A 175 17.05 -25.99 -11.56
C ALA A 175 15.81 -26.89 -11.78
N GLY A 176 15.12 -26.75 -12.92
CA GLY A 176 13.97 -27.55 -13.29
C GLY A 176 12.64 -27.08 -12.69
N TRP A 177 12.54 -25.83 -12.25
CA TRP A 177 11.27 -25.23 -11.85
C TRP A 177 10.50 -24.73 -13.06
N ASP A 178 9.17 -24.85 -13.02
CA ASP A 178 8.29 -24.37 -14.09
C ASP A 178 7.95 -22.88 -13.91
N LEU A 179 7.80 -22.17 -15.04
CA LEU A 179 7.25 -20.83 -15.09
C LEU A 179 5.73 -20.88 -14.84
N LEU A 180 5.26 -20.17 -13.82
CA LEU A 180 3.85 -20.09 -13.46
C LEU A 180 3.15 -18.95 -14.22
N ASP A 181 2.13 -19.28 -15.00
CA ASP A 181 1.27 -18.32 -15.72
C ASP A 181 -0.08 -18.05 -15.02
N VAL A 182 -0.31 -18.68 -13.86
CA VAL A 182 -1.56 -18.55 -13.08
C VAL A 182 -1.40 -17.67 -11.84
N LYS A 183 -2.46 -16.93 -11.47
CA LYS A 183 -2.49 -16.15 -10.22
C LYS A 183 -2.67 -17.00 -8.97
N ASN A 184 -3.41 -18.11 -9.07
CA ASN A 184 -3.65 -19.06 -7.99
C ASN A 184 -2.51 -20.09 -7.97
N VAL A 185 -1.53 -19.89 -7.09
CA VAL A 185 -0.37 -20.78 -6.99
C VAL A 185 -0.75 -22.02 -6.18
N THR A 186 -0.77 -23.18 -6.85
CA THR A 186 -1.08 -24.49 -6.26
C THR A 186 0.10 -25.45 -6.30
N GLU A 187 1.07 -25.17 -7.17
CA GLU A 187 2.28 -25.97 -7.33
C GLU A 187 3.53 -25.07 -7.22
N PRO A 188 4.68 -25.62 -6.81
CA PRO A 188 5.95 -24.91 -6.83
C PRO A 188 6.33 -24.43 -8.24
N GLY A 189 6.96 -23.27 -8.33
CA GLY A 189 7.47 -22.71 -9.58
C GLY A 189 7.97 -21.28 -9.38
N TYR A 190 8.27 -20.60 -10.48
CA TYR A 190 8.70 -19.20 -10.47
C TYR A 190 7.84 -18.35 -11.40
N ARG A 191 7.74 -17.06 -11.11
CA ARG A 191 7.09 -16.06 -11.97
C ARG A 191 7.47 -14.65 -11.53
N PRO A 192 7.27 -13.63 -12.39
CA PRO A 192 7.27 -12.26 -11.90
C PRO A 192 6.19 -12.08 -10.82
N GLN A 193 6.54 -11.34 -9.77
CA GLN A 193 5.65 -11.02 -8.66
C GLN A 193 4.43 -10.25 -9.18
N PRO A 194 3.18 -10.64 -8.85
CA PRO A 194 2.04 -9.76 -9.08
C PRO A 194 2.21 -8.46 -8.29
N ASN A 195 2.16 -7.32 -8.96
CA ASN A 195 2.39 -6.02 -8.36
C ASN A 195 1.53 -4.91 -8.97
N THR A 196 1.62 -3.71 -8.42
CA THR A 196 0.94 -2.49 -8.91
C THR A 196 1.90 -1.39 -9.28
N ILE A 197 3.17 -1.74 -9.48
CA ILE A 197 4.16 -0.82 -10.03
C ILE A 197 3.96 -0.84 -11.54
N ARG A 198 3.62 0.32 -12.10
CA ARG A 198 3.43 0.46 -13.55
C ARG A 198 4.69 0.06 -14.30
N GLN A 199 4.48 -0.51 -15.49
CA GLN A 199 5.59 -0.80 -16.39
C GLN A 199 6.36 0.48 -16.72
N PRO A 200 7.68 0.40 -16.91
CA PRO A 200 8.47 1.55 -17.35
C PRO A 200 7.85 2.19 -18.59
N ASP A 201 7.86 3.53 -18.66
CA ASP A 201 7.45 4.22 -19.87
C ASP A 201 8.36 3.76 -21.01
N GLY A 202 7.78 3.40 -22.16
CA GLY A 202 8.53 2.99 -23.34
C GLY A 202 9.55 4.06 -23.81
N LYS A 203 9.38 5.33 -23.43
CA LYS A 203 10.37 6.40 -23.65
C LYS A 203 11.65 6.23 -22.85
N LEU A 204 11.61 5.50 -21.74
CA LEU A 204 12.76 5.13 -20.93
C LEU A 204 13.44 3.86 -21.43
N HIS A 205 12.86 3.18 -22.43
CA HIS A 205 13.49 2.05 -23.09
C HIS A 205 14.55 2.60 -24.04
N VAL A 206 15.78 2.60 -23.59
CA VAL A 206 16.94 2.93 -24.41
C VAL A 206 17.64 1.66 -24.85
N ASP A 207 17.67 1.43 -26.16
CA ASP A 207 18.60 0.47 -26.75
C ASP A 207 19.97 1.18 -26.91
N GLY A 208 20.88 1.02 -25.92
CA GLY A 208 22.23 1.59 -25.95
C GLY A 208 22.69 2.22 -24.63
N ASP A 209 23.75 3.03 -24.68
CA ASP A 209 24.27 3.76 -23.51
C ASP A 209 23.23 4.77 -23.00
N PHE A 210 22.67 4.50 -21.81
CA PHE A 210 21.75 5.42 -21.13
C PHE A 210 22.53 6.63 -20.57
N THR A 211 22.21 7.82 -21.05
CA THR A 211 22.57 9.07 -20.38
C THR A 211 21.33 9.57 -19.64
N TYR A 212 21.48 9.87 -18.35
CA TYR A 212 20.41 10.52 -17.59
C TYR A 212 20.02 11.80 -18.35
N PRO A 213 18.72 11.99 -18.69
CA PRO A 213 18.28 13.30 -19.17
C PRO A 213 18.68 14.32 -18.10
N GLU A 214 19.10 15.53 -18.51
CA GLU A 214 19.43 16.59 -17.57
C GLU A 214 18.25 16.78 -16.61
N VAL A 215 18.34 16.17 -15.43
CA VAL A 215 17.44 16.45 -14.32
C VAL A 215 17.81 17.87 -13.95
N GLY A 216 17.06 18.83 -14.49
CA GLY A 216 17.26 20.24 -14.24
C GLY A 216 17.45 20.41 -12.75
N SER A 217 18.66 20.77 -12.34
CA SER A 217 18.98 20.94 -10.94
C SER A 217 18.09 22.05 -10.43
N ARG A 218 16.98 21.69 -9.76
CA ARG A 218 16.36 22.60 -8.81
C ARG A 218 17.40 22.76 -7.72
N SER A 219 18.22 23.80 -7.92
CA SER A 219 19.11 24.44 -6.96
C SER A 219 18.73 24.03 -5.54
N GLN A 220 19.63 23.31 -4.89
CA GLN A 220 19.65 23.28 -3.44
C GLN A 220 19.76 24.74 -2.98
N ARG A 221 18.63 25.28 -2.50
CA ARG A 221 18.61 26.30 -1.45
C ARG A 221 18.19 25.51 -0.20
N LYS A 222 18.93 25.43 0.89
CA LYS A 222 20.04 26.23 1.41
C LYS A 222 21.19 25.32 1.84
#